data_AF-A0A7C2JKP7-F1
#
_entry.id   AF-A0A7C2JKP7-F1
#
_cell.length_a   1.000
_cell.length_b   1.000
_cell.length_c   1.000
_cell.angle_alpha   90.00
_cell.angle_beta   90.00
_cell.angle_gamma   90.00
#
_symmetry.space_group_name_H-M   'P 1'
#
loop_
_entity.id
_entity.type
_entity.pdbx_description
1 polymer ?
#
loop_
_entity_poly.entity_id
_entity_poly.type
_entity_poly.pdbx_seq_one_letter_code
_entity_poly.pdbx_strand_id
1 'polypeptide(L)'
;MRWWAALGPLSLCLGLAVAAGAQSGSAAVEAGATYYVRACFAAPVTGVAFELSFHEDAAAGGSRLAWQRSDGVADGAGCYRSSPGAYAPCGAAWARFQATASPDVAPESLQLVRESPPDGSCAAPTPMPTSAPAPTPAATATVPRPPPSPPPSGGPPAPSSTPSEGPEPAAFPSLVNGGFEQGRADGSPYGWDKFGGALDRSAAWRQEGFYSAALHSATTSTKWAFQTVLVQGGQFYELSGYVLKDDPAVAAAWLRVSWYASADGSGTALAQHDSTQELDDDAPAFRFLTTGPVQAPADARSARVRLMLRPRSAAAGTVFFDDIAFVPTSPPSPSAGTPSPPARSEGGASTGPAAWTSPTPAPTARPRRTSTGAPDGAEGRAPATARGETPAPGPQQDDGVMPAAAGESAGAIALANVREAAPRPEAPPPESAASGQERAALVGIAAALGLLVSVGLASAAWRRRRAGPHSNS
;
A
#
# COMPACT_ATOMS: atom_id res chain seq x y z
N MET A 1 -25.78 -50.59 -44.22
CA MET A 1 -24.43 -51.14 -44.00
C MET A 1 -23.43 -49.98 -43.95
N ARG A 2 -23.04 -49.57 -42.73
CA ARG A 2 -21.66 -49.52 -42.22
C ARG A 2 -20.68 -48.68 -43.05
N TRP A 3 -20.45 -47.44 -42.63
CA TRP A 3 -19.15 -46.78 -42.75
C TRP A 3 -18.77 -46.23 -41.36
N TRP A 4 -17.67 -46.75 -40.83
CA TRP A 4 -17.02 -46.44 -39.56
C TRP A 4 -15.55 -46.15 -39.87
N ALA A 5 -14.90 -45.39 -38.97
CA ALA A 5 -13.46 -45.07 -38.88
C ALA A 5 -12.96 -43.97 -39.86
N ALA A 6 -12.12 -42.99 -39.46
CA ALA A 6 -11.20 -42.95 -38.33
C ALA A 6 -11.01 -41.49 -37.83
N LEU A 7 -11.24 -41.27 -36.54
CA LEU A 7 -10.77 -40.08 -35.81
C LEU A 7 -9.65 -40.56 -34.89
N GLY A 8 -8.42 -40.16 -35.19
CA GLY A 8 -7.25 -40.44 -34.36
C GLY A 8 -7.17 -39.49 -33.15
N PRO A 9 -6.54 -39.92 -32.04
CA PRO A 9 -6.48 -39.12 -30.82
C PRO A 9 -5.47 -37.97 -30.98
N LEU A 10 -5.94 -36.73 -30.91
CA LEU A 10 -5.10 -35.55 -30.70
C LEU A 10 -4.55 -35.63 -29.27
N SER A 11 -3.27 -36.02 -29.14
CA SER A 11 -2.53 -35.89 -27.89
C SER A 11 -2.21 -34.41 -27.65
N LEU A 12 -2.91 -33.80 -26.69
CA LEU A 12 -2.55 -32.50 -26.12
C LEU A 12 -1.27 -32.69 -25.29
N CYS A 13 -0.13 -32.21 -25.78
CA CYS A 13 1.05 -31.99 -24.94
C CYS A 13 0.80 -30.73 -24.09
N LEU A 14 0.29 -30.92 -22.87
CA LEU A 14 0.30 -29.89 -21.84
C LEU A 14 1.77 -29.65 -21.44
N GLY A 15 2.36 -28.57 -21.94
CA GLY A 15 3.64 -28.08 -21.42
C GLY A 15 3.40 -27.50 -20.02
N LEU A 16 3.80 -28.22 -18.98
CA LEU A 16 3.93 -27.64 -17.64
C LEU A 16 5.04 -26.58 -17.71
N ALA A 17 4.66 -25.32 -17.83
CA ALA A 17 5.53 -24.23 -17.45
C ALA A 17 5.74 -24.31 -15.93
N VAL A 18 6.96 -24.64 -15.51
CA VAL A 18 7.34 -24.49 -14.10
C VAL A 18 7.46 -22.99 -13.87
N ALA A 19 6.40 -22.39 -13.32
CA ALA A 19 6.47 -21.02 -12.83
C ALA A 19 7.57 -20.98 -11.76
N ALA A 20 8.63 -20.21 -12.00
CA ALA A 20 9.61 -19.90 -10.97
C ALA A 20 8.85 -19.21 -9.83
N GLY A 21 8.86 -19.85 -8.66
CA GLY A 21 7.89 -19.56 -7.61
C GLY A 21 8.43 -18.54 -6.64
N ALA A 22 7.70 -17.44 -6.45
CA ALA A 22 7.80 -16.65 -5.24
C ALA A 22 7.67 -17.60 -4.03
N GLN A 23 8.64 -17.54 -3.11
CA GLN A 23 8.56 -18.30 -1.86
C GLN A 23 7.80 -17.44 -0.84
N SER A 24 6.81 -18.04 -0.18
CA SER A 24 6.07 -17.41 0.91
C SER A 24 6.28 -18.16 2.22
N GLY A 25 6.20 -17.40 3.31
CA GLY A 25 6.49 -17.79 4.67
C GLY A 25 5.48 -17.19 5.63
N SER A 26 5.57 -17.67 6.86
CA SER A 26 4.42 -17.84 7.73
C SER A 26 4.88 -18.01 9.17
N ALA A 27 4.63 -17.05 10.07
CA ALA A 27 5.13 -17.12 11.45
C ALA A 27 4.26 -16.37 12.46
N ALA A 28 4.23 -16.86 13.70
CA ALA A 28 3.65 -16.13 14.82
C ALA A 28 4.50 -14.88 15.14
N VAL A 29 3.83 -13.80 15.55
CA VAL A 29 4.49 -12.56 15.97
C VAL A 29 3.96 -12.08 17.30
N GLU A 30 4.76 -11.24 17.93
CA GLU A 30 4.42 -10.49 19.13
C GLU A 30 4.03 -9.06 18.74
N ALA A 31 2.81 -8.66 19.10
CA ALA A 31 2.33 -7.30 18.94
C ALA A 31 3.28 -6.29 19.59
N GLY A 32 3.57 -5.20 18.87
CA GLY A 32 4.47 -4.14 19.28
C GLY A 32 5.94 -4.37 18.98
N ALA A 33 6.34 -5.57 18.53
CA ALA A 33 7.72 -5.82 18.10
C ALA A 33 7.94 -5.38 16.64
N THR A 34 9.20 -5.07 16.29
CA THR A 34 9.59 -4.80 14.89
C THR A 34 10.19 -6.05 14.26
N TYR A 35 9.82 -6.34 13.02
CA TYR A 35 10.29 -7.50 12.26
C TYR A 35 10.87 -7.09 10.90
N TYR A 36 11.82 -7.86 10.39
CA TYR A 36 12.23 -7.82 9.00
C TYR A 36 12.19 -9.21 8.38
N VAL A 37 11.98 -9.26 7.07
CA VAL A 37 12.06 -10.49 6.27
C VAL A 37 13.49 -10.60 5.73
N ARG A 38 14.09 -11.77 5.87
CA ARG A 38 15.42 -12.09 5.34
C ARG A 38 15.32 -13.21 4.32
N ALA A 39 15.87 -12.99 3.13
CA ALA A 39 15.96 -14.00 2.07
C ALA A 39 17.41 -14.18 1.62
N CYS A 40 17.83 -15.43 1.39
CA CYS A 40 19.15 -15.74 0.83
C CYS A 40 19.00 -16.50 -0.49
N PHE A 41 19.84 -16.16 -1.46
CA PHE A 41 19.76 -16.70 -2.82
C PHE A 41 21.06 -17.42 -3.21
N ALA A 42 20.93 -18.56 -3.88
CA ALA A 42 22.06 -19.31 -4.43
C ALA A 42 22.76 -18.58 -5.58
N ALA A 43 21.95 -17.82 -6.34
CA ALA A 43 22.37 -17.13 -7.55
C ALA A 43 22.36 -15.61 -7.32
N PRO A 44 23.22 -14.85 -8.02
CA PRO A 44 23.19 -13.40 -7.98
C PRO A 44 21.83 -12.86 -8.44
N VAL A 45 21.27 -11.92 -7.68
CA VAL A 45 20.04 -11.19 -8.00
C VAL A 45 20.37 -9.69 -8.08
N THR A 46 19.70 -8.97 -8.98
CA THR A 46 19.90 -7.53 -9.21
C THR A 46 18.92 -6.67 -8.40
N GLY A 47 17.84 -7.27 -7.90
CA GLY A 47 16.88 -6.62 -7.02
C GLY A 47 16.06 -7.66 -6.25
N VAL A 48 15.68 -7.32 -5.03
CA VAL A 48 14.81 -8.13 -4.17
C VAL A 48 13.72 -7.21 -3.64
N ALA A 49 12.47 -7.66 -3.65
CA ALA A 49 11.37 -6.99 -2.99
C ALA A 49 10.70 -7.94 -2.00
N PHE A 50 10.37 -7.43 -0.83
CA PHE A 50 9.72 -8.14 0.24
C PHE A 50 8.30 -7.61 0.44
N GLU A 51 7.39 -8.51 0.76
CA GLU A 51 6.06 -8.16 1.27
C GLU A 51 5.86 -8.84 2.61
N LEU A 52 5.31 -8.12 3.58
CA LEU A 52 5.06 -8.55 4.94
C LEU A 52 3.69 -8.04 5.39
N SER A 53 2.80 -8.93 5.82
CA SER A 53 1.50 -8.58 6.38
C SER A 53 1.30 -9.16 7.77
N PHE A 54 0.68 -8.39 8.65
CA PHE A 54 0.31 -8.80 10.01
C PHE A 54 -1.19 -9.08 10.12
N HIS A 55 -1.56 -10.08 10.89
CA HIS A 55 -2.93 -10.57 11.04
C HIS A 55 -3.28 -10.82 12.51
N GLU A 56 -4.57 -10.69 12.83
CA GLU A 56 -5.12 -10.99 14.17
C GLU A 56 -5.02 -12.47 14.54
N ASP A 57 -5.13 -13.36 13.56
CA ASP A 57 -5.07 -14.80 13.76
C ASP A 57 -4.21 -15.51 12.70
N ALA A 58 -3.88 -16.78 12.98
CA ALA A 58 -3.12 -17.63 12.09
C ALA A 58 -3.95 -18.22 10.94
N ALA A 59 -5.28 -18.06 10.97
CA ALA A 59 -6.15 -18.69 10.00
C ALA A 59 -6.01 -17.99 8.64
N ALA A 60 -6.30 -18.73 7.57
CA ALA A 60 -6.20 -18.20 6.20
C ALA A 60 -7.01 -16.90 5.99
N GLY A 61 -8.00 -16.61 6.85
CA GLY A 61 -8.92 -15.48 6.77
C GLY A 61 -8.85 -14.45 7.91
N GLY A 62 -7.84 -14.45 8.77
CA GLY A 62 -7.68 -13.40 9.78
C GLY A 62 -7.56 -12.00 9.15
N SER A 63 -8.24 -11.02 9.75
CA SER A 63 -8.19 -9.62 9.30
C SER A 63 -6.74 -9.16 9.20
N ARG A 64 -6.36 -8.63 8.04
CA ARG A 64 -5.03 -8.02 7.83
C ARG A 64 -5.00 -6.68 8.59
N LEU A 65 -4.12 -6.58 9.58
CA LEU A 65 -3.98 -5.41 10.43
C LEU A 65 -3.02 -4.38 9.84
N ALA A 66 -1.94 -4.86 9.21
CA ALA A 66 -0.95 -4.03 8.54
C ALA A 66 -0.32 -4.81 7.40
N TRP A 67 0.18 -4.09 6.41
CA TRP A 67 0.93 -4.63 5.28
C TRP A 67 2.04 -3.64 4.91
N GLN A 68 3.19 -4.18 4.54
CA GLN A 68 4.32 -3.40 4.08
C GLN A 68 4.99 -4.12 2.91
N ARG A 69 5.31 -3.35 1.87
CA ARG A 69 6.24 -3.73 0.81
C ARG A 69 7.52 -2.92 0.96
N SER A 70 8.65 -3.57 0.77
CA SER A 70 9.96 -2.94 0.91
C SER A 70 10.95 -3.52 -0.07
N ASP A 71 11.92 -2.69 -0.48
CA ASP A 71 13.07 -3.17 -1.22
C ASP A 71 14.04 -3.90 -0.29
N GLY A 72 14.75 -4.87 -0.85
CA GLY A 72 15.76 -5.64 -0.15
C GLY A 72 17.10 -4.92 -0.14
N VAL A 73 17.65 -4.73 1.06
CA VAL A 73 19.02 -4.25 1.26
C VAL A 73 19.93 -5.46 1.48
N ALA A 74 21.11 -5.46 0.85
CA ALA A 74 22.08 -6.53 1.00
C ALA A 74 22.51 -6.70 2.47
N ASP A 75 22.49 -7.94 2.95
CA ASP A 75 22.81 -8.35 4.33
C ASP A 75 24.06 -9.26 4.37
N GLY A 76 24.82 -9.30 3.26
CA GLY A 76 26.01 -10.14 3.08
C GLY A 76 25.72 -11.57 2.62
N ALA A 77 26.73 -12.25 2.09
CA ALA A 77 26.67 -13.66 1.66
C ALA A 77 25.49 -14.03 0.73
N GLY A 78 25.08 -13.12 -0.17
CA GLY A 78 23.94 -13.35 -1.07
C GLY A 78 22.56 -13.25 -0.39
N CYS A 79 22.52 -12.75 0.84
CA CYS A 79 21.29 -12.48 1.58
C CYS A 79 20.88 -11.02 1.48
N TYR A 80 19.57 -10.80 1.56
CA TYR A 80 18.91 -9.52 1.56
C TYR A 80 17.91 -9.48 2.71
N ARG A 81 17.67 -8.28 3.25
CA ARG A 81 16.65 -8.04 4.27
C ARG A 81 15.74 -6.88 3.87
N SER A 82 14.47 -6.95 4.26
CA SER A 82 13.53 -5.83 4.13
C SER A 82 14.02 -4.62 4.95
N SER A 83 13.93 -3.43 4.38
CA SER A 83 14.25 -2.19 5.08
C SER A 83 13.28 -1.06 4.67
N PRO A 84 12.70 -0.31 5.62
CA PRO A 84 12.85 -0.46 7.08
C PRO A 84 12.16 -1.74 7.61
N GLY A 85 12.49 -2.13 8.84
CA GLY A 85 11.72 -3.15 9.57
C GLY A 85 10.26 -2.72 9.75
N ALA A 86 9.36 -3.69 9.83
CA ALA A 86 7.92 -3.52 9.96
C ALA A 86 7.46 -3.68 11.41
N TYR A 87 6.72 -2.70 11.92
CA TYR A 87 6.15 -2.73 13.25
C TYR A 87 4.88 -3.59 13.28
N ALA A 88 4.82 -4.60 14.15
CA ALA A 88 3.64 -5.42 14.34
C ALA A 88 2.58 -4.63 15.14
N PRO A 89 1.42 -4.27 14.56
CA PRO A 89 0.41 -3.48 15.25
C PRO A 89 -0.19 -4.24 16.44
N CYS A 90 -0.82 -3.51 17.35
CA CYS A 90 -1.48 -4.12 18.49
C CYS A 90 -2.61 -5.06 18.02
N GLY A 91 -2.65 -6.27 18.59
CA GLY A 91 -3.54 -7.35 18.14
C GLY A 91 -2.92 -8.28 17.09
N ALA A 92 -1.75 -7.95 16.52
CA ALA A 92 -1.05 -8.86 15.62
C ALA A 92 -0.58 -10.11 16.37
N ALA A 93 -1.07 -11.27 15.95
CA ALA A 93 -0.63 -12.57 16.44
C ALA A 93 0.22 -13.32 15.40
N TRP A 94 0.13 -12.90 14.13
CA TRP A 94 0.68 -13.66 13.03
C TRP A 94 1.14 -12.79 11.86
N ALA A 95 2.18 -13.20 11.13
CA ALA A 95 2.65 -12.51 9.94
C ALA A 95 2.94 -13.40 8.71
N ARG A 96 2.41 -13.01 7.54
CA ARG A 96 2.74 -13.61 6.23
C ARG A 96 3.83 -12.79 5.58
N PHE A 97 4.78 -13.47 4.96
CA PHE A 97 5.88 -12.80 4.28
C PHE A 97 6.27 -13.50 2.99
N GLN A 98 6.74 -12.74 2.02
CA GLN A 98 7.25 -13.29 0.77
C GLN A 98 8.42 -12.45 0.24
N ALA A 99 9.24 -13.07 -0.60
CA ALA A 99 10.32 -12.41 -1.32
C ALA A 99 10.22 -12.71 -2.81
N THR A 100 10.41 -11.67 -3.62
CA THR A 100 10.52 -11.74 -5.08
C THR A 100 11.87 -11.17 -5.50
N ALA A 101 12.47 -11.71 -6.56
CA ALA A 101 13.79 -11.29 -7.03
C ALA A 101 13.82 -11.10 -8.55
N SER A 102 14.82 -10.35 -9.03
CA SER A 102 15.14 -10.20 -10.46
C SER A 102 16.58 -10.68 -10.72
N PRO A 103 16.84 -11.60 -11.67
CA PRO A 103 15.84 -12.41 -12.36
C PRO A 103 15.01 -13.25 -11.37
N ASP A 104 13.89 -13.77 -11.84
CA ASP A 104 12.94 -14.53 -11.01
C ASP A 104 13.58 -15.83 -10.50
N VAL A 105 14.13 -15.75 -9.29
CA VAL A 105 14.89 -16.80 -8.61
C VAL A 105 14.28 -16.97 -7.22
N ALA A 106 13.86 -18.20 -6.90
CA ALA A 106 13.37 -18.52 -5.57
C ALA A 106 14.51 -18.45 -4.54
N PRO A 107 14.29 -17.89 -3.35
CA PRO A 107 15.30 -17.92 -2.29
C PRO A 107 15.53 -19.35 -1.77
N GLU A 108 16.76 -19.64 -1.36
CA GLU A 108 17.11 -20.88 -0.66
C GLU A 108 16.61 -20.88 0.80
N SER A 109 16.52 -19.70 1.39
CA SER A 109 15.98 -19.52 2.73
C SER A 109 15.16 -18.24 2.81
N LEU A 110 14.02 -18.31 3.48
CA LEU A 110 13.15 -17.17 3.79
C LEU A 110 12.79 -17.21 5.27
N GLN A 111 13.05 -16.12 5.99
CA GLN A 111 12.87 -16.03 7.44
C GLN A 111 12.25 -14.70 7.84
N LEU A 112 11.39 -14.73 8.85
CA LEU A 112 10.96 -13.54 9.58
C LEU A 112 11.83 -13.40 10.84
N VAL A 113 12.52 -12.29 10.97
CA VAL A 113 13.45 -12.02 12.08
C VAL A 113 12.93 -10.85 12.88
N ARG A 114 12.88 -11.00 14.21
CA ARG A 114 12.54 -9.92 15.13
C ARG A 114 13.75 -9.01 15.33
N GLU A 115 13.60 -7.73 15.02
CA GLU A 115 14.65 -6.71 15.15
C GLU A 115 14.69 -6.12 16.57
N SER A 116 13.53 -5.77 17.10
CA SER A 116 13.39 -5.19 18.43
C SER A 116 12.23 -5.84 19.19
N PRO A 117 12.33 -5.97 20.53
CA PRO A 117 11.22 -6.42 21.36
C PRO A 117 10.09 -5.38 21.35
N PRO A 118 8.89 -5.73 21.85
CA PRO A 118 7.83 -4.76 22.03
C PRO A 118 8.27 -3.59 22.90
N ASP A 119 8.00 -2.37 22.46
CA ASP A 119 8.30 -1.14 23.20
C ASP A 119 7.31 -0.87 24.35
N GLY A 120 6.34 -1.76 24.57
CA GLY A 120 5.31 -1.64 25.58
C GLY A 120 4.12 -0.77 25.18
N SER A 121 4.11 -0.19 23.97
CA SER A 121 3.01 0.66 23.50
C SER A 121 1.71 -0.10 23.24
N CYS A 122 1.79 -1.42 23.08
CA CYS A 122 0.61 -2.30 22.97
C CYS A 122 0.02 -2.77 24.30
N ALA A 123 0.36 -2.11 25.42
CA ALA A 123 -0.40 -2.29 26.64
C ALA A 123 -1.88 -2.06 26.34
N ALA A 124 -2.70 -3.09 26.58
CA ALA A 124 -4.15 -2.98 26.50
C ALA A 124 -4.55 -1.69 27.25
N PRO A 125 -5.37 -0.80 26.65
CA PRO A 125 -5.73 0.44 27.29
C PRO A 125 -6.22 0.09 28.69
N THR A 126 -5.59 0.66 29.73
CA THR A 126 -6.02 0.46 31.11
C THR A 126 -7.53 0.66 31.12
N PRO A 127 -8.32 -0.34 31.53
CA PRO A 127 -9.76 -0.28 31.40
C PRO A 127 -10.20 1.06 31.98
N MET A 128 -10.84 1.88 31.14
CA MET A 128 -11.33 3.19 31.55
C MET A 128 -12.14 2.96 32.83
N PRO A 129 -11.87 3.68 33.94
CA PRO A 129 -12.55 3.45 35.20
C PRO A 129 -14.05 3.46 34.92
N THR A 130 -14.69 2.31 35.11
CA THR A 130 -16.12 2.13 34.89
C THR A 130 -16.81 3.27 35.63
N SER A 131 -17.39 4.21 34.89
CA SER A 131 -18.15 5.31 35.48
C SER A 131 -19.14 4.71 36.45
N ALA A 132 -19.07 5.12 37.72
CA ALA A 132 -19.97 4.64 38.76
C ALA A 132 -21.41 4.68 38.23
N PRO A 133 -22.19 3.59 38.37
CA PRO A 133 -23.50 3.47 37.75
C PRO A 133 -24.34 4.69 38.11
N ALA A 134 -24.84 5.38 37.07
CA ALA A 134 -25.80 6.46 37.24
C ALA A 134 -27.01 5.92 38.04
N PRO A 135 -27.54 6.69 39.02
CA PRO A 135 -28.62 6.21 39.88
C PRO A 135 -29.80 5.75 39.05
N THR A 136 -30.21 4.50 39.27
CA THR A 136 -31.38 3.86 38.66
C THR A 136 -32.60 4.79 38.81
N PRO A 137 -33.22 5.28 37.72
CA PRO A 137 -34.46 6.03 37.82
C PRO A 137 -35.56 5.16 38.45
N ALA A 138 -36.32 5.77 39.36
CA ALA A 138 -37.39 5.12 40.10
C ALA A 138 -38.41 4.44 39.17
N ALA A 139 -38.78 3.21 39.52
CA ALA A 139 -39.72 2.39 38.77
C ALA A 139 -41.05 3.13 38.55
N THR A 140 -41.37 3.38 37.28
CA THR A 140 -42.72 3.79 36.88
C THR A 140 -43.64 2.57 36.94
N ALA A 141 -44.73 2.68 37.68
CA ALA A 141 -45.70 1.62 37.89
C ALA A 141 -46.29 1.12 36.55
N THR A 142 -46.10 -0.16 36.27
CA THR A 142 -46.60 -0.83 35.07
C THR A 142 -48.10 -1.07 35.18
N VAL A 143 -48.85 -0.59 34.18
CA VAL A 143 -50.27 -0.92 33.97
C VAL A 143 -50.37 -2.42 33.60
N PRO A 144 -51.37 -3.17 34.11
CA PRO A 144 -51.53 -4.59 33.80
C PRO A 144 -51.78 -4.81 32.31
N ARG A 145 -50.88 -5.56 31.67
CA ARG A 145 -51.00 -5.97 30.26
C ARG A 145 -52.08 -7.05 30.15
N PRO A 146 -53.02 -6.96 29.18
CA PRO A 146 -54.03 -7.98 28.95
C PRO A 146 -53.41 -9.33 28.54
N PRO A 147 -54.13 -10.44 28.77
CA PRO A 147 -53.65 -11.80 28.56
C PRO A 147 -53.26 -12.07 27.08
N PRO A 148 -52.23 -12.91 26.85
CA PRO A 148 -51.72 -13.18 25.52
C PRO A 148 -52.75 -13.90 24.65
N SER A 149 -52.96 -13.38 23.43
CA SER A 149 -53.66 -14.08 22.35
C SER A 149 -52.88 -15.33 21.91
N PRO A 150 -53.59 -16.38 21.46
CA PRO A 150 -52.98 -17.64 21.03
C PRO A 150 -52.02 -17.44 19.84
N PRO A 151 -50.95 -18.27 19.76
CA PRO A 151 -49.94 -18.15 18.71
C PRO A 151 -50.52 -18.49 17.33
N PRO A 152 -50.35 -17.63 16.31
CA PRO A 152 -50.67 -17.99 14.93
C PRO A 152 -49.72 -19.08 14.44
N SER A 153 -50.31 -20.12 13.84
CA SER A 153 -49.58 -21.23 13.21
C SER A 153 -48.70 -20.77 12.04
N GLY A 154 -47.42 -21.14 12.08
CA GLY A 154 -46.70 -21.73 10.94
C GLY A 154 -46.56 -20.91 9.66
N GLY A 155 -46.25 -19.62 9.73
CA GLY A 155 -45.74 -18.88 8.58
C GLY A 155 -44.26 -19.20 8.32
N PRO A 156 -43.79 -19.29 7.06
CA PRO A 156 -42.36 -19.37 6.74
C PRO A 156 -41.62 -18.21 7.42
N PRO A 157 -40.41 -18.43 7.98
CA PRO A 157 -39.66 -17.36 8.62
C PRO A 157 -39.49 -16.21 7.63
N ALA A 158 -40.03 -15.04 7.99
CA ALA A 158 -39.84 -13.83 7.22
C ALA A 158 -38.32 -13.62 7.02
N PRO A 159 -37.87 -13.20 5.82
CA PRO A 159 -36.46 -12.96 5.59
C PRO A 159 -35.96 -12.00 6.68
N SER A 160 -34.97 -12.47 7.44
CA SER A 160 -34.32 -11.68 8.49
C SER A 160 -33.91 -10.35 7.88
N SER A 161 -34.51 -9.26 8.35
CA SER A 161 -34.17 -7.91 7.91
C SER A 161 -32.67 -7.73 8.10
N THR A 162 -31.94 -7.62 6.99
CA THR A 162 -30.51 -7.25 7.01
C THR A 162 -30.41 -5.99 7.86
N PRO A 163 -29.55 -5.97 8.89
CA PRO A 163 -29.39 -4.79 9.74
C PRO A 163 -29.16 -3.57 8.85
N SER A 164 -30.00 -2.55 9.02
CA SER A 164 -29.75 -1.25 8.39
C SER A 164 -28.45 -0.73 8.97
N GLU A 165 -27.41 -0.59 8.13
CA GLU A 165 -26.16 0.04 8.55
C GLU A 165 -26.48 1.44 9.12
N GLY A 166 -25.95 1.73 10.31
CA GLY A 166 -26.06 3.06 10.90
C GLY A 166 -25.36 4.11 10.04
N PRO A 167 -25.59 5.41 10.30
CA PRO A 167 -24.87 6.47 9.58
C PRO A 167 -23.36 6.29 9.77
N GLU A 168 -22.60 6.45 8.68
CA GLU A 168 -21.14 6.40 8.74
C GLU A 168 -20.59 7.55 9.60
N PRO A 169 -19.54 7.32 10.40
CA PRO A 169 -18.93 8.37 11.18
C PRO A 169 -18.22 9.38 10.27
N ALA A 170 -18.20 10.66 10.67
CA ALA A 170 -17.49 11.71 9.93
C ALA A 170 -15.95 11.51 9.90
N ALA A 171 -15.42 10.76 10.87
CA ALA A 171 -14.02 10.34 10.93
C ALA A 171 -13.90 8.95 11.55
N PHE A 172 -13.02 8.13 10.99
CA PHE A 172 -12.74 6.78 11.48
C PHE A 172 -11.51 6.77 12.40
N PRO A 173 -11.44 5.89 13.41
CA PRO A 173 -10.25 5.75 14.25
C PRO A 173 -8.99 5.33 13.48
N SER A 174 -9.17 4.58 12.39
CA SER A 174 -8.13 4.11 11.47
C SER A 174 -8.72 3.97 10.07
N LEU A 175 -7.88 3.79 9.05
CA LEU A 175 -8.37 3.56 7.70
C LEU A 175 -9.22 2.29 7.67
N VAL A 176 -10.39 2.35 7.05
CA VAL A 176 -11.25 1.20 6.81
C VAL A 176 -11.50 1.00 5.33
N ASN A 177 -11.74 -0.25 4.92
CA ASN A 177 -12.11 -0.61 3.56
C ASN A 177 -11.13 -0.09 2.50
N GLY A 178 -9.83 -0.17 2.78
CA GLY A 178 -8.76 0.22 1.86
C GLY A 178 -8.63 -0.68 0.62
N GLY A 179 -9.10 -1.93 0.71
CA GLY A 179 -9.24 -2.85 -0.42
C GLY A 179 -10.62 -2.83 -1.08
N PHE A 180 -11.51 -1.91 -0.70
CA PHE A 180 -12.80 -1.67 -1.39
C PHE A 180 -13.75 -2.88 -1.51
N GLU A 181 -13.63 -3.86 -0.62
CA GLU A 181 -14.43 -5.08 -0.59
C GLU A 181 -15.83 -4.89 0.02
N GLN A 182 -16.02 -3.82 0.78
CA GLN A 182 -17.33 -3.44 1.32
C GLN A 182 -17.90 -2.27 0.51
N GLY A 183 -19.19 -2.36 0.16
CA GLY A 183 -19.89 -1.33 -0.58
C GLY A 183 -21.22 -0.98 0.07
N ARG A 184 -21.63 0.26 -0.15
CA ARG A 184 -22.95 0.77 0.23
C ARG A 184 -24.01 0.25 -0.74
N ALA A 185 -25.28 0.49 -0.38
CA ALA A 185 -26.42 0.15 -1.24
C ALA A 185 -26.39 0.83 -2.62
N ASP A 186 -25.70 1.97 -2.75
CA ASP A 186 -25.54 2.69 -4.02
C ASP A 186 -24.34 2.21 -4.87
N GLY A 187 -23.59 1.21 -4.39
CA GLY A 187 -22.42 0.64 -5.08
C GLY A 187 -21.10 1.35 -4.78
N SER A 188 -21.11 2.49 -4.10
CA SER A 188 -19.89 3.17 -3.68
C SER A 188 -19.19 2.42 -2.53
N PRO A 189 -17.85 2.51 -2.40
CA PRO A 189 -17.14 1.83 -1.33
C PRO A 189 -17.47 2.44 0.05
N TYR A 190 -17.79 1.57 1.03
CA TYR A 190 -18.10 1.97 2.42
C TYR A 190 -16.96 2.80 3.03
N GLY A 191 -17.30 3.86 3.76
CA GLY A 191 -16.35 4.75 4.44
C GLY A 191 -15.57 5.71 3.54
N TRP A 192 -15.83 5.73 2.22
CA TRP A 192 -15.17 6.64 1.28
C TRP A 192 -16.14 7.67 0.72
N ASP A 193 -15.75 8.94 0.82
CA ASP A 193 -16.45 10.08 0.22
C ASP A 193 -15.74 10.55 -1.06
N LYS A 194 -16.38 11.47 -1.80
CA LYS A 194 -15.80 12.06 -3.02
C LYS A 194 -15.98 13.56 -3.08
N PHE A 195 -15.06 14.20 -3.80
CA PHE A 195 -15.17 15.59 -4.23
C PHE A 195 -15.11 15.67 -5.75
N GLY A 196 -16.27 16.02 -6.33
CA GLY A 196 -16.51 15.92 -7.76
C GLY A 196 -16.46 14.47 -8.26
N GLY A 197 -16.73 14.28 -9.56
CA GLY A 197 -16.64 12.97 -10.20
C GLY A 197 -17.65 11.95 -9.69
N ALA A 198 -17.45 10.69 -10.07
CA ALA A 198 -18.16 9.52 -9.53
C ALA A 198 -17.13 8.54 -8.94
N LEU A 199 -17.54 7.83 -7.87
CA LEU A 199 -16.70 6.86 -7.18
C LEU A 199 -17.51 5.57 -7.05
N ASP A 200 -16.98 4.50 -7.63
CA ASP A 200 -17.65 3.21 -7.75
C ASP A 200 -16.70 2.08 -7.31
N ARG A 201 -17.26 0.90 -7.02
CA ARG A 201 -16.47 -0.34 -6.91
C ARG A 201 -16.35 -1.02 -8.26
N SER A 202 -15.16 -1.54 -8.58
CA SER A 202 -14.88 -2.21 -9.85
C SER A 202 -14.35 -3.62 -9.62
N ALA A 203 -15.01 -4.61 -10.22
CA ALA A 203 -14.49 -5.99 -10.27
C ALA A 203 -13.60 -6.24 -11.51
N ALA A 204 -13.59 -5.32 -12.48
CA ALA A 204 -12.88 -5.48 -13.75
C ALA A 204 -11.36 -5.36 -13.58
N TRP A 205 -10.93 -4.41 -12.76
CA TRP A 205 -9.54 -4.14 -12.43
C TRP A 205 -9.40 -4.24 -10.92
N ARG A 206 -8.51 -5.09 -10.45
CA ARG A 206 -8.23 -5.27 -9.01
C ARG A 206 -6.82 -5.82 -8.84
N GLN A 207 -6.16 -5.37 -7.80
CA GLN A 207 -4.86 -5.85 -7.35
C GLN A 207 -5.03 -7.03 -6.39
N GLU A 208 -6.00 -6.95 -5.48
CA GLU A 208 -6.34 -7.99 -4.53
C GLU A 208 -7.86 -8.19 -4.45
N GLY A 209 -8.30 -9.28 -3.83
CA GLY A 209 -9.72 -9.48 -3.52
C GLY A 209 -10.63 -9.57 -4.75
N PHE A 210 -11.83 -9.00 -4.61
CA PHE A 210 -12.87 -8.99 -5.63
C PHE A 210 -13.08 -7.61 -6.26
N TYR A 211 -12.67 -6.53 -5.60
CA TYR A 211 -12.96 -5.18 -6.04
C TYR A 211 -11.80 -4.21 -5.83
N SER A 212 -11.80 -3.15 -6.64
CA SER A 212 -11.02 -1.92 -6.43
C SER A 212 -11.97 -0.71 -6.39
N ALA A 213 -11.46 0.47 -6.05
CA ALA A 213 -12.17 1.72 -6.29
C ALA A 213 -11.90 2.24 -7.71
N ALA A 214 -12.96 2.63 -8.41
CA ALA A 214 -12.90 3.37 -9.67
C ALA A 214 -13.31 4.82 -9.45
N LEU A 215 -12.40 5.77 -9.72
CA LEU A 215 -12.68 7.20 -9.65
C LEU A 215 -12.81 7.75 -11.06
N HIS A 216 -13.95 8.36 -11.37
CA HIS A 216 -14.31 8.86 -12.69
C HIS A 216 -14.32 10.40 -12.72
N SER A 217 -13.86 10.97 -13.83
CA SER A 217 -14.02 12.38 -14.16
C SER A 217 -14.61 12.57 -15.55
N ALA A 218 -15.42 13.61 -15.73
CA ALA A 218 -15.91 14.08 -17.03
C ALA A 218 -15.82 15.62 -17.15
N THR A 219 -14.91 16.23 -16.39
CA THR A 219 -14.63 17.68 -16.43
C THR A 219 -13.13 17.91 -16.27
N THR A 220 -12.67 19.15 -16.46
CA THR A 220 -11.24 19.51 -16.36
C THR A 220 -10.73 19.70 -14.93
N SER A 221 -11.60 19.72 -13.92
CA SER A 221 -11.18 19.91 -12.53
C SER A 221 -10.61 18.64 -11.92
N THR A 222 -9.61 18.74 -11.05
CA THR A 222 -9.12 17.60 -10.26
C THR A 222 -10.25 17.00 -9.43
N LYS A 223 -10.32 15.67 -9.40
CA LYS A 223 -11.25 14.88 -8.58
C LYS A 223 -10.47 14.18 -7.49
N TRP A 224 -11.15 13.88 -6.39
CA TRP A 224 -10.60 12.97 -5.41
C TRP A 224 -11.67 12.22 -4.64
N ALA A 225 -11.33 10.99 -4.26
CA ALA A 225 -12.02 10.26 -3.20
C ALA A 225 -11.23 10.44 -1.89
N PHE A 226 -11.89 10.37 -0.74
CA PHE A 226 -11.22 10.51 0.54
C PHE A 226 -11.92 9.77 1.67
N GLN A 227 -11.15 9.47 2.71
CA GLN A 227 -11.64 9.07 4.02
C GLN A 227 -10.99 9.96 5.08
N THR A 228 -11.76 10.40 6.08
CA THR A 228 -11.21 11.14 7.22
C THR A 228 -10.84 10.14 8.31
N VAL A 229 -9.62 10.23 8.80
CA VAL A 229 -9.05 9.34 9.82
C VAL A 229 -8.48 10.15 10.97
N LEU A 230 -8.72 9.71 12.19
CA LEU A 230 -8.16 10.33 13.40
C LEU A 230 -6.65 10.09 13.46
N VAL A 231 -5.90 11.09 13.88
CA VAL A 231 -4.44 11.03 14.00
C VAL A 231 -3.96 11.73 15.27
N GLN A 232 -2.73 11.44 15.67
CA GLN A 232 -2.03 12.14 16.73
C GLN A 232 -1.02 13.12 16.11
N GLY A 233 -1.11 14.39 16.48
CA GLY A 233 -0.15 15.40 16.03
C GLY A 233 1.28 15.08 16.45
N GLY A 234 2.24 15.39 15.59
CA GLY A 234 3.66 15.09 15.79
C GLY A 234 4.09 13.64 15.49
N GLN A 235 3.15 12.71 15.36
CA GLN A 235 3.44 11.32 14.95
C GLN A 235 3.76 11.22 13.45
N PHE A 236 4.51 10.19 13.07
CA PHE A 236 4.77 9.86 11.67
C PHE A 236 3.75 8.87 11.15
N TYR A 237 3.31 9.07 9.91
CA TYR A 237 2.38 8.18 9.21
C TYR A 237 2.87 7.94 7.78
N GLU A 238 2.38 6.88 7.16
CA GLU A 238 2.58 6.61 5.74
C GLU A 238 1.25 6.27 5.08
N LEU A 239 0.96 6.93 3.95
CA LEU A 239 -0.13 6.57 3.04
C LEU A 239 0.47 5.83 1.85
N SER A 240 -0.02 4.62 1.60
CA SER A 240 0.42 3.78 0.50
C SER A 240 -0.75 3.07 -0.19
N GLY A 241 -0.52 2.58 -1.41
CA GLY A 241 -1.46 1.71 -2.10
C GLY A 241 -1.13 1.55 -3.59
N TYR A 242 -1.96 0.80 -4.30
CA TYR A 242 -1.76 0.51 -5.72
C TYR A 242 -2.69 1.36 -6.59
N VAL A 243 -2.14 1.94 -7.65
CA VAL A 243 -2.87 2.81 -8.58
C VAL A 243 -2.67 2.32 -10.01
N LEU A 244 -3.77 2.12 -10.73
CA LEU A 244 -3.77 1.83 -12.17
C LEU A 244 -4.28 3.07 -12.93
N LYS A 245 -3.37 3.69 -13.66
CA LYS A 245 -3.63 4.75 -14.64
C LYS A 245 -3.32 4.20 -16.03
N ASP A 246 -4.35 3.85 -16.78
CA ASP A 246 -4.27 3.34 -18.15
C ASP A 246 -5.33 4.03 -19.04
N ASP A 247 -5.50 5.34 -18.85
CA ASP A 247 -6.53 6.11 -19.52
C ASP A 247 -5.94 7.43 -20.05
N PRO A 248 -5.85 7.61 -21.39
CA PRO A 248 -5.23 8.80 -21.98
C PRO A 248 -6.03 10.09 -21.74
N ALA A 249 -7.28 10.01 -21.25
CA ALA A 249 -8.04 11.19 -20.81
C ALA A 249 -7.62 11.68 -19.40
N VAL A 250 -6.87 10.88 -18.65
CA VAL A 250 -6.31 11.23 -17.34
C VAL A 250 -4.90 11.76 -17.52
N ALA A 251 -4.66 13.00 -17.09
CA ALA A 251 -3.30 13.56 -17.11
C ALA A 251 -2.43 12.93 -16.04
N ALA A 252 -2.97 12.72 -14.84
CA ALA A 252 -2.22 12.09 -13.77
C ALA A 252 -3.06 11.52 -12.61
N ALA A 253 -2.46 10.62 -11.84
CA ALA A 253 -3.01 10.03 -10.62
C ALA A 253 -1.95 9.93 -9.51
N TRP A 254 -2.33 10.18 -8.25
CA TRP A 254 -1.44 10.13 -7.10
C TRP A 254 -2.19 9.96 -5.78
N LEU A 255 -1.47 9.78 -4.67
CA LEU A 255 -2.02 9.75 -3.31
C LEU A 255 -1.70 11.06 -2.58
N ARG A 256 -2.60 11.52 -1.71
CA ARG A 256 -2.37 12.72 -0.89
C ARG A 256 -2.87 12.55 0.55
N VAL A 257 -2.09 13.01 1.51
CA VAL A 257 -2.52 13.24 2.89
C VAL A 257 -2.75 14.74 3.09
N SER A 258 -3.86 15.12 3.72
CA SER A 258 -4.12 16.49 4.16
C SER A 258 -4.45 16.50 5.65
N TRP A 259 -3.72 17.29 6.44
CA TRP A 259 -3.84 17.32 7.89
C TRP A 259 -4.79 18.42 8.37
N TYR A 260 -5.56 18.17 9.43
CA TYR A 260 -6.54 19.11 9.95
C TYR A 260 -6.45 19.21 11.47
N ALA A 261 -6.68 20.43 11.97
CA ALA A 261 -6.79 20.69 13.41
C ALA A 261 -8.08 20.14 14.01
N SER A 262 -9.14 19.98 13.21
CA SER A 262 -10.40 19.40 13.66
C SER A 262 -10.36 17.87 13.58
N ALA A 263 -11.20 17.19 14.39
CA ALA A 263 -11.28 15.73 14.39
C ALA A 263 -12.10 15.17 13.21
N ASP A 264 -13.00 15.97 12.64
CA ASP A 264 -13.88 15.60 11.52
C ASP A 264 -13.31 15.99 10.14
N GLY A 265 -12.07 16.48 10.09
CA GLY A 265 -11.40 16.90 8.85
C GLY A 265 -12.03 18.15 8.19
N SER A 266 -12.82 18.93 8.93
CA SER A 266 -13.33 20.23 8.50
C SER A 266 -12.28 21.36 8.63
N GLY A 267 -12.57 22.52 8.03
CA GLY A 267 -11.68 23.69 8.06
C GLY A 267 -10.58 23.68 7.00
N THR A 268 -9.52 24.45 7.24
CA THR A 268 -8.36 24.55 6.33
C THR A 268 -7.32 23.51 6.69
N ALA A 269 -6.71 22.88 5.67
CA ALA A 269 -5.64 21.94 5.90
C ALA A 269 -4.41 22.65 6.49
N LEU A 270 -3.83 22.09 7.55
CA LEU A 270 -2.60 22.57 8.19
C LEU A 270 -1.37 22.34 7.29
N ALA A 271 -1.31 21.18 6.64
CA ALA A 271 -0.28 20.80 5.69
C ALA A 271 -0.80 19.70 4.75
N GLN A 272 -0.06 19.44 3.67
CA GLN A 272 -0.35 18.37 2.71
C GLN A 272 0.94 17.66 2.29
N HIS A 273 0.86 16.35 2.04
CA HIS A 273 1.93 15.57 1.43
C HIS A 273 1.36 14.70 0.32
N ASP A 274 2.03 14.72 -0.83
CA ASP A 274 1.72 13.85 -1.97
C ASP A 274 2.60 12.60 -1.93
N SER A 275 2.20 11.56 -2.65
CA SER A 275 3.07 10.42 -2.91
C SER A 275 4.39 10.87 -3.56
N THR A 276 5.46 10.14 -3.27
CA THR A 276 6.82 10.40 -3.80
C THR A 276 6.89 10.39 -5.33
N GLN A 277 5.88 9.81 -5.97
CA GLN A 277 5.69 9.79 -7.41
C GLN A 277 4.23 10.13 -7.75
N GLU A 278 4.03 10.76 -8.90
CA GLU A 278 2.75 10.94 -9.57
C GLU A 278 2.79 10.07 -10.84
N LEU A 279 1.70 9.34 -11.14
CA LEU A 279 1.61 8.56 -12.38
C LEU A 279 1.10 9.49 -13.48
N ASP A 280 1.94 9.86 -14.45
CA ASP A 280 1.61 10.76 -15.56
C ASP A 280 1.58 10.06 -16.94
N ASP A 281 2.12 8.85 -17.03
CA ASP A 281 2.07 7.92 -18.16
C ASP A 281 0.98 6.85 -18.01
N ASP A 282 0.56 6.26 -19.12
CA ASP A 282 -0.45 5.22 -19.16
C ASP A 282 0.23 3.84 -19.13
N ALA A 283 -0.21 2.96 -18.22
CA ALA A 283 0.32 1.61 -18.08
C ALA A 283 -0.78 0.62 -17.67
N PRO A 284 -0.89 -0.57 -18.30
CA PRO A 284 -1.97 -1.54 -18.06
C PRO A 284 -1.75 -2.38 -16.78
N ALA A 285 -1.11 -1.81 -15.78
CA ALA A 285 -0.76 -2.48 -14.53
C ALA A 285 -0.86 -1.51 -13.34
N PHE A 286 -1.26 -2.07 -12.20
CA PHE A 286 -1.18 -1.36 -10.93
C PHE A 286 0.27 -1.05 -10.57
N ARG A 287 0.50 0.19 -10.13
CA ARG A 287 1.79 0.67 -9.63
C ARG A 287 1.64 1.12 -8.19
N PHE A 288 2.59 0.70 -7.37
CA PHE A 288 2.62 1.06 -5.96
C PHE A 288 3.02 2.54 -5.81
N LEU A 289 2.27 3.28 -5.01
CA LEU A 289 2.57 4.63 -4.60
C LEU A 289 2.65 4.71 -3.07
N THR A 290 3.54 5.55 -2.56
CA THR A 290 3.66 5.85 -1.13
C THR A 290 4.07 7.31 -0.92
N THR A 291 3.61 7.92 0.17
CA THR A 291 4.14 9.20 0.68
C THR A 291 5.50 9.03 1.38
N GLY A 292 5.87 7.79 1.71
CA GLY A 292 6.85 7.50 2.75
C GLY A 292 6.40 8.02 4.13
N PRO A 293 7.27 7.93 5.15
CA PRO A 293 7.00 8.50 6.46
C PRO A 293 6.88 10.03 6.40
N VAL A 294 5.71 10.55 6.77
CA VAL A 294 5.40 11.97 6.85
C VAL A 294 4.93 12.33 8.27
N GLN A 295 5.49 13.40 8.83
CA GLN A 295 5.13 13.85 10.17
C GLN A 295 3.83 14.66 10.15
N ALA A 296 2.85 14.26 10.95
CA ALA A 296 1.65 15.06 11.19
C ALA A 296 2.04 16.37 11.91
N PRO A 297 1.49 17.54 11.51
CA PRO A 297 1.63 18.78 12.27
C PRO A 297 1.24 18.56 13.74
N ALA A 298 1.90 19.26 14.67
CA ALA A 298 1.67 19.08 16.11
C ALA A 298 0.20 19.28 16.52
N ASP A 299 -0.52 20.17 15.83
CA ASP A 299 -1.93 20.47 16.09
C ASP A 299 -2.91 19.58 15.32
N ALA A 300 -2.42 18.61 14.52
CA ALA A 300 -3.28 17.74 13.73
C ALA A 300 -4.06 16.76 14.63
N ARG A 301 -5.36 16.67 14.39
CA ARG A 301 -6.28 15.72 15.05
C ARG A 301 -6.93 14.74 14.08
N SER A 302 -6.95 15.09 12.80
CA SER A 302 -7.35 14.18 11.73
C SER A 302 -6.52 14.39 10.46
N ALA A 303 -6.59 13.41 9.58
CA ALA A 303 -6.08 13.47 8.23
C ALA A 303 -7.19 13.07 7.25
N ARG A 304 -7.24 13.71 6.08
CA ARG A 304 -7.92 13.16 4.91
C ARG A 304 -6.90 12.45 4.06
N VAL A 305 -7.01 11.13 3.96
CA VAL A 305 -6.33 10.36 2.93
C VAL A 305 -7.08 10.51 1.62
N ARG A 306 -6.39 10.76 0.51
CA ARG A 306 -7.03 11.11 -0.76
C ARG A 306 -6.46 10.33 -1.92
N LEU A 307 -7.37 9.87 -2.77
CA LEU A 307 -7.10 9.22 -4.06
C LEU A 307 -7.31 10.28 -5.14
N MET A 308 -6.24 10.72 -5.79
CA MET A 308 -6.27 11.91 -6.63
C MET A 308 -6.31 11.55 -8.11
N LEU A 309 -7.15 12.26 -8.87
CA LEU A 309 -7.25 12.15 -10.33
C LEU A 309 -7.22 13.55 -10.94
N ARG A 310 -6.22 13.84 -11.79
CA ARG A 310 -6.16 15.06 -12.59
C ARG A 310 -6.54 14.74 -14.05
N PRO A 311 -7.69 15.23 -14.54
CA PRO A 311 -8.11 15.04 -15.92
C PRO A 311 -7.23 15.84 -16.88
N ARG A 312 -7.01 15.31 -18.09
CA ARG A 312 -6.33 16.03 -19.18
C ARG A 312 -7.26 17.00 -19.90
N SER A 313 -8.55 16.68 -19.94
CA SER A 313 -9.59 17.49 -20.59
C SER A 313 -10.96 17.24 -19.94
N ALA A 314 -12.04 17.69 -20.58
CA ALA A 314 -13.41 17.33 -20.18
C ALA A 314 -13.84 15.93 -20.70
N ALA A 315 -12.99 15.23 -21.46
CA ALA A 315 -13.26 13.83 -21.81
C ALA A 315 -13.38 12.96 -20.56
N ALA A 316 -14.22 11.93 -20.65
CA ALA A 316 -14.38 10.97 -19.57
C ALA A 316 -13.05 10.24 -19.33
N GLY A 317 -12.60 10.17 -18.08
CA GLY A 317 -11.38 9.50 -17.68
C GLY A 317 -11.55 8.76 -16.36
N THR A 318 -10.88 7.61 -16.21
CA THR A 318 -10.98 6.75 -15.03
C THR A 318 -9.60 6.36 -14.50
N VAL A 319 -9.48 6.28 -13.16
CA VAL A 319 -8.33 5.70 -12.46
C VAL A 319 -8.83 4.67 -11.47
N PHE A 320 -8.08 3.58 -11.31
CA PHE A 320 -8.38 2.56 -10.30
C PHE A 320 -7.38 2.59 -9.16
N PHE A 321 -7.89 2.38 -7.94
CA PHE A 321 -7.12 2.36 -6.70
C PHE A 321 -7.45 1.10 -5.94
N ASP A 322 -6.44 0.45 -5.37
CA ASP A 322 -6.62 -0.77 -4.59
C ASP A 322 -5.58 -0.90 -3.48
N ASP A 323 -5.90 -1.69 -2.46
CA ASP A 323 -5.07 -1.97 -1.28
C ASP A 323 -4.46 -0.70 -0.66
N ILE A 324 -5.32 0.28 -0.37
CA ILE A 324 -4.93 1.52 0.29
C ILE A 324 -4.68 1.25 1.77
N ALA A 325 -3.55 1.74 2.28
CA ALA A 325 -3.19 1.68 3.69
C ALA A 325 -2.76 3.06 4.19
N PHE A 326 -3.15 3.39 5.42
CA PHE A 326 -2.68 4.58 6.13
C PHE A 326 -2.38 4.21 7.58
N VAL A 327 -1.10 4.13 7.91
CA VAL A 327 -0.63 3.55 9.17
C VAL A 327 0.40 4.45 9.85
N PRO A 328 0.49 4.44 11.19
CA PRO A 328 1.61 5.03 11.91
C PRO A 328 2.93 4.38 11.48
N THR A 329 4.01 5.17 11.46
CA THR A 329 5.35 4.70 11.10
C THR A 329 6.41 5.29 12.02
N SER A 330 7.63 4.75 11.98
CA SER A 330 8.78 5.40 12.59
C SER A 330 9.25 6.59 11.74
N PRO A 331 9.91 7.60 12.35
CA PRO A 331 10.59 8.65 11.59
C PRO A 331 11.53 8.05 10.53
N PRO A 332 11.72 8.71 9.38
CA PRO A 332 12.67 8.23 8.38
C PRO A 332 14.06 8.14 9.02
N SER A 333 14.75 7.02 8.80
CA SER A 333 16.11 6.85 9.30
C SER A 333 16.96 8.03 8.82
N PRO A 334 17.73 8.70 9.70
CA PRO A 334 18.62 9.75 9.26
C PRO A 334 19.54 9.13 8.21
N SER A 335 19.43 9.59 6.96
CA SER A 335 20.32 9.14 5.89
C SER A 335 21.73 9.29 6.43
N ALA A 336 22.44 8.16 6.56
CA ALA A 336 23.83 8.17 7.03
C ALA A 336 24.55 9.21 6.18
N GLY A 337 24.86 10.36 6.79
CA GLY A 337 25.23 11.55 6.06
C GLY A 337 26.29 11.18 5.05
N THR A 338 26.07 11.54 3.78
CA THR A 338 27.04 11.29 2.70
C THR A 338 28.44 11.48 3.27
N PRO A 339 29.28 10.43 3.30
CA PRO A 339 30.54 10.48 4.02
C PRO A 339 31.25 11.76 3.60
N SER A 340 31.52 12.62 4.59
CA SER A 340 32.15 13.90 4.34
C SER A 340 33.35 13.63 3.43
N PRO A 341 33.45 14.27 2.25
CA PRO A 341 34.48 13.93 1.27
C PRO A 341 35.82 13.92 2.00
N PRO A 342 36.64 12.87 1.83
CA PRO A 342 37.88 12.73 2.59
C PRO A 342 38.66 14.02 2.48
N ALA A 343 38.99 14.62 3.64
CA ALA A 343 39.70 15.88 3.71
C ALA A 343 40.88 15.81 2.75
N ARG A 344 40.81 16.61 1.67
CA ARG A 344 41.86 16.69 0.67
C ARG A 344 43.11 17.13 1.43
N SER A 345 44.05 16.20 1.65
CA SER A 345 45.35 16.57 2.22
C SER A 345 45.97 17.60 1.30
N GLU A 346 46.07 18.83 1.79
CA GLU A 346 46.84 19.91 1.18
C GLU A 346 48.32 19.54 1.22
N GLY A 347 48.72 18.63 0.33
CA GLY A 347 50.09 18.26 0.10
C GLY A 347 50.70 19.19 -0.95
N GLY A 348 51.55 20.10 -0.48
CA GLY A 348 52.72 20.54 -1.23
C GLY A 348 52.52 21.74 -2.16
N ALA A 349 53.04 22.88 -1.72
CA ALA A 349 53.38 24.01 -2.57
C ALA A 349 54.20 23.55 -3.79
N SER A 350 53.63 23.75 -4.99
CA SER A 350 54.39 23.74 -6.24
C SER A 350 54.35 25.15 -6.82
N THR A 351 55.47 25.86 -6.67
CA THR A 351 55.76 27.13 -7.33
C THR A 351 55.92 26.88 -8.83
N GLY A 352 54.99 27.38 -9.63
CA GLY A 352 55.10 27.37 -11.10
C GLY A 352 54.28 28.50 -11.71
N PRO A 353 54.91 29.53 -12.33
CA PRO A 353 54.20 30.62 -12.96
C PRO A 353 53.85 30.25 -14.41
N ALA A 354 52.57 30.29 -14.77
CA ALA A 354 52.17 30.38 -16.17
C ALA A 354 50.83 31.09 -16.27
N ALA A 355 50.92 32.35 -16.71
CA ALA A 355 49.82 33.22 -17.03
C ALA A 355 48.90 32.58 -18.07
N TRP A 356 47.61 32.48 -17.74
CA TRP A 356 46.54 32.36 -18.73
C TRP A 356 45.49 33.42 -18.46
N THR A 357 45.34 34.28 -19.45
CA THR A 357 44.45 35.43 -19.51
C THR A 357 42.99 35.01 -19.46
N SER A 358 42.27 35.59 -18.51
CA SER A 358 40.82 35.48 -18.33
C SER A 358 40.09 36.27 -19.43
N PRO A 359 39.16 35.68 -20.21
CA PRO A 359 38.22 36.45 -21.00
C PRO A 359 37.11 37.01 -20.09
N THR A 360 37.02 38.33 -20.05
CA THR A 360 35.95 39.11 -19.40
C THR A 360 34.60 38.81 -20.05
N PRO A 361 33.59 38.31 -19.30
CA PRO A 361 32.23 38.27 -19.82
C PRO A 361 31.62 39.68 -19.81
N ALA A 362 31.14 40.10 -20.98
CA ALA A 362 30.45 41.36 -21.21
C ALA A 362 29.08 41.39 -20.49
N PRO A 363 28.66 42.55 -19.94
CA PRO A 363 27.35 42.68 -19.30
C PRO A 363 26.23 42.70 -20.35
N THR A 364 25.39 41.67 -20.35
CA THR A 364 24.16 41.61 -21.16
C THR A 364 23.14 42.63 -20.63
N ALA A 365 22.74 43.55 -21.51
CA ALA A 365 21.76 44.59 -21.25
C ALA A 365 20.37 44.03 -20.91
N ARG A 366 19.76 44.62 -19.89
CA ARG A 366 18.40 44.34 -19.39
C ARG A 366 17.37 45.04 -20.29
N PRO A 367 16.44 44.34 -20.97
CA PRO A 367 15.37 45.02 -21.68
C PRO A 367 14.36 45.61 -20.69
N ARG A 368 14.19 46.93 -20.80
CA ARG A 368 13.18 47.76 -20.13
C ARG A 368 11.79 47.36 -20.65
N ARG A 369 10.94 46.80 -19.80
CA ARG A 369 9.52 46.59 -20.14
C ARG A 369 8.77 47.91 -20.01
N THR A 370 8.24 48.35 -21.13
CA THR A 370 7.29 49.45 -21.30
C THR A 370 5.96 49.06 -20.68
N SER A 371 5.45 49.87 -19.73
CA SER A 371 4.08 49.79 -19.25
C SER A 371 3.15 50.43 -20.29
N THR A 372 2.29 49.62 -20.90
CA THR A 372 1.24 50.11 -21.81
C THR A 372 -0.12 49.85 -21.19
N GLY A 373 -0.82 50.95 -20.87
CA GLY A 373 -2.24 51.14 -21.17
C GLY A 373 -3.26 50.29 -20.43
N ALA A 374 -3.84 50.89 -19.40
CA ALA A 374 -5.22 50.65 -18.97
C ALA A 374 -6.21 51.10 -20.08
N PRO A 375 -7.40 50.50 -20.13
CA PRO A 375 -8.60 51.24 -20.45
C PRO A 375 -9.60 51.22 -19.28
N ASP A 376 -10.07 52.42 -18.98
CA ASP A 376 -11.24 52.75 -18.18
C ASP A 376 -12.55 52.19 -18.75
N GLY A 377 -13.51 51.98 -17.86
CA GLY A 377 -14.94 51.78 -18.14
C GLY A 377 -15.58 50.85 -17.10
N ALA A 378 -16.14 51.39 -16.01
CA ALA A 378 -17.56 51.79 -15.88
C ALA A 378 -18.49 50.57 -16.06
N GLU A 379 -19.41 50.16 -15.19
CA GLU A 379 -20.19 50.76 -14.11
C GLU A 379 -20.93 49.56 -13.46
N GLY A 380 -21.37 49.65 -12.19
CA GLY A 380 -22.52 48.84 -11.77
C GLY A 380 -22.56 48.29 -10.35
N ARG A 381 -22.98 49.16 -9.42
CA ARG A 381 -23.93 48.91 -8.31
C ARG A 381 -23.55 47.98 -7.13
N ALA A 382 -23.44 48.62 -5.97
CA ALA A 382 -23.57 48.08 -4.61
C ALA A 382 -25.03 47.64 -4.28
N PRO A 383 -25.27 46.95 -3.13
CA PRO A 383 -25.48 47.71 -1.89
C PRO A 383 -24.93 47.10 -0.57
N ALA A 384 -24.62 48.03 0.34
CA ALA A 384 -24.95 48.08 1.77
C ALA A 384 -24.43 47.01 2.78
N THR A 385 -23.32 47.36 3.45
CA THR A 385 -23.14 47.55 4.92
C THR A 385 -23.87 46.70 5.96
N ALA A 386 -23.09 46.01 6.81
CA ALA A 386 -23.21 45.93 8.28
C ALA A 386 -21.80 45.59 8.86
N ARG A 387 -21.02 46.53 9.38
CA ARG A 387 -20.86 46.99 10.79
C ARG A 387 -20.60 45.90 11.86
N GLY A 388 -19.43 46.02 12.51
CA GLY A 388 -19.08 45.54 13.88
C GLY A 388 -18.59 44.09 13.94
N GLU A 389 -17.55 43.69 14.66
CA GLU A 389 -16.87 44.26 15.83
C GLU A 389 -15.39 43.86 15.87
N THR A 390 -14.57 44.75 16.43
CA THR A 390 -13.19 44.51 16.87
C THR A 390 -13.20 43.95 18.29
N PRO A 391 -12.45 42.87 18.61
CA PRO A 391 -11.99 42.61 19.96
C PRO A 391 -10.51 42.96 20.14
N ALA A 392 -10.24 43.56 21.30
CA ALA A 392 -8.96 44.04 21.80
C ALA A 392 -7.96 42.90 22.14
N PRO A 393 -6.66 43.23 22.33
CA PRO A 393 -5.61 42.25 22.58
C PRO A 393 -5.35 42.00 24.07
N GLY A 394 -4.96 40.77 24.40
CA GLY A 394 -4.17 40.43 25.60
C GLY A 394 -4.47 39.03 26.17
N PRO A 395 -3.62 38.49 27.07
CA PRO A 395 -2.27 38.89 27.43
C PRO A 395 -1.21 37.80 27.15
N GLN A 396 0.02 38.29 27.13
CA GLN A 396 1.32 37.60 27.18
C GLN A 396 1.37 36.62 28.38
N GLN A 397 1.79 35.37 28.16
CA GLN A 397 2.07 34.43 29.24
C GLN A 397 3.48 33.87 29.14
N ASP A 398 4.08 33.84 30.32
CA ASP A 398 5.48 33.88 30.69
C ASP A 398 6.18 32.53 30.58
N ASP A 399 7.51 32.62 30.52
CA ASP A 399 8.48 31.54 30.39
C ASP A 399 8.45 30.56 31.57
N GLY A 400 8.54 29.26 31.27
CA GLY A 400 8.63 28.17 32.25
C GLY A 400 9.69 27.13 31.86
N VAL A 401 10.94 27.44 32.18
CA VAL A 401 12.13 26.56 32.10
C VAL A 401 12.13 25.57 33.28
N MET A 402 12.67 24.35 33.04
CA MET A 402 13.36 23.39 33.95
C MET A 402 12.83 21.93 33.83
N PRO A 403 13.62 20.88 34.16
CA PRO A 403 14.78 20.41 33.41
C PRO A 403 14.74 18.89 33.12
N ALA A 404 15.71 18.44 32.34
CA ALA A 404 16.02 17.05 32.03
C ALA A 404 16.39 16.22 33.28
N ALA A 405 15.96 14.95 33.29
CA ALA A 405 16.52 13.90 34.15
C ALA A 405 17.04 12.76 33.28
N ALA A 406 18.31 12.45 33.48
CA ALA A 406 19.08 11.38 32.87
C ALA A 406 19.12 10.15 33.80
N GLY A 407 19.47 9.00 33.21
CA GLY A 407 19.82 7.76 33.92
C GLY A 407 18.73 6.68 33.80
N GLU A 408 18.99 5.40 33.58
CA GLU A 408 20.21 4.61 33.71
C GLU A 408 20.13 3.39 32.78
N SER A 409 21.30 2.95 32.32
CA SER A 409 21.53 1.70 31.61
C SER A 409 21.64 0.54 32.60
N ALA A 410 20.97 -0.58 32.37
CA ALA A 410 21.27 -1.83 33.07
C ALA A 410 20.92 -3.08 32.24
N GLY A 411 21.96 -3.87 31.94
CA GLY A 411 21.95 -5.33 32.08
C GLY A 411 21.28 -6.16 31.00
N ALA A 412 22.05 -6.55 29.97
CA ALA A 412 21.75 -7.75 29.19
C ALA A 412 21.90 -9.00 30.08
N ILE A 413 20.78 -9.67 30.37
CA ILE A 413 20.77 -11.02 30.95
C ILE A 413 20.54 -12.00 29.80
N ALA A 414 21.59 -12.74 29.46
CA ALA A 414 21.50 -13.88 28.56
C ALA A 414 20.84 -15.07 29.29
N LEU A 415 19.65 -15.46 28.84
CA LEU A 415 19.03 -16.74 29.20
C LEU A 415 19.04 -17.64 27.97
N ALA A 416 20.03 -18.54 27.95
CA ALA A 416 20.04 -19.71 27.09
C ALA A 416 18.91 -20.64 27.51
N ASN A 417 17.94 -20.89 26.63
CA ASN A 417 17.02 -22.02 26.75
C ASN A 417 17.37 -23.06 25.69
N VAL A 418 18.27 -23.96 26.07
CA VAL A 418 18.37 -25.29 25.48
C VAL A 418 17.15 -26.07 25.97
N ARG A 419 16.25 -26.46 25.07
CA ARG A 419 15.29 -27.53 25.34
C ARG A 419 15.69 -28.77 24.53
N GLU A 420 16.08 -29.76 25.31
CA GLU A 420 16.34 -31.15 24.98
C GLU A 420 15.12 -31.79 24.32
N ALA A 421 15.34 -32.48 23.19
CA ALA A 421 14.30 -33.14 22.42
C ALA A 421 13.93 -34.50 23.05
N ALA A 422 12.65 -34.68 23.37
CA ALA A 422 12.09 -35.97 23.75
C ALA A 422 12.00 -36.93 22.54
N PRO A 423 12.01 -38.26 22.76
CA PRO A 423 12.43 -39.25 21.76
C PRO A 423 11.43 -39.47 20.62
N ARG A 424 11.97 -39.59 19.40
CA ARG A 424 11.25 -39.97 18.18
C ARG A 424 10.72 -41.41 18.26
N PRO A 425 9.50 -41.70 17.79
CA PRO A 425 9.09 -43.05 17.47
C PRO A 425 9.85 -43.56 16.23
N GLU A 426 10.21 -44.83 16.31
CA GLU A 426 11.03 -45.61 15.39
C GLU A 426 10.47 -45.60 13.95
N ALA A 427 11.30 -45.25 12.98
CA ALA A 427 10.95 -45.25 11.57
C ALA A 427 11.11 -46.67 10.96
N PRO A 428 10.24 -47.09 10.03
CA PRO A 428 10.41 -48.33 9.28
C PRO A 428 11.65 -48.26 8.35
N PRO A 429 12.24 -49.43 7.99
CA PRO A 429 13.53 -49.50 7.32
C PRO A 429 13.49 -48.99 5.86
N PRO A 430 14.65 -48.55 5.33
CA PRO A 430 14.72 -47.90 4.03
C PRO A 430 14.60 -48.88 2.86
N GLU A 431 13.68 -48.62 1.93
CA GLU A 431 13.76 -49.15 0.57
C GLU A 431 14.89 -48.46 -0.21
N SER A 432 15.60 -49.29 -0.94
CA SER A 432 16.83 -49.05 -1.70
C SER A 432 16.79 -47.84 -2.64
N ALA A 433 17.83 -47.02 -2.55
CA ALA A 433 18.16 -45.97 -3.50
C ALA A 433 18.46 -46.52 -4.90
N ALA A 434 17.64 -46.13 -5.89
CA ALA A 434 17.96 -46.23 -7.31
C ALA A 434 18.34 -44.84 -7.85
N SER A 435 19.65 -44.66 -8.08
CA SER A 435 20.34 -43.79 -9.05
C SER A 435 19.57 -42.61 -9.69
N GLY A 436 19.88 -41.40 -9.24
CA GLY A 436 19.47 -40.12 -9.85
C GLY A 436 20.21 -39.73 -11.14
N GLN A 437 20.65 -40.68 -11.96
CA GLN A 437 21.44 -40.41 -13.17
C GLN A 437 20.65 -40.49 -14.49
N GLU A 438 19.39 -40.97 -14.47
CA GLU A 438 18.56 -41.06 -15.68
C GLU A 438 17.71 -39.81 -15.98
N ARG A 439 17.57 -38.87 -15.04
CA ARG A 439 16.70 -37.69 -15.23
C ARG A 439 17.33 -36.57 -16.07
N ALA A 440 18.65 -36.57 -16.27
CA ALA A 440 19.32 -35.56 -17.09
C ALA A 440 19.23 -35.86 -18.61
N ALA A 441 19.03 -37.11 -19.02
CA ALA A 441 18.97 -37.48 -20.44
C ALA A 441 17.58 -37.22 -21.07
N LEU A 442 16.50 -37.27 -20.29
CA LEU A 442 15.12 -37.10 -20.77
C LEU A 442 14.74 -35.63 -21.06
N VAL A 443 15.37 -34.66 -20.38
CA VAL A 443 15.11 -33.23 -20.61
C VAL A 443 15.70 -32.74 -21.93
N GLY A 444 16.84 -33.30 -22.37
CA GLY A 444 17.48 -32.93 -23.64
C GLY A 444 16.70 -33.39 -24.89
N ILE A 445 16.02 -34.53 -24.83
CA ILE A 445 15.29 -35.11 -25.97
C ILE A 445 13.97 -34.36 -26.22
N ALA A 446 13.30 -33.87 -25.17
CA ALA A 446 12.06 -33.10 -25.30
C ALA A 446 12.28 -31.74 -25.99
N ALA A 447 13.41 -31.07 -25.73
CA ALA A 447 13.75 -29.80 -26.36
C ALA A 447 14.06 -29.94 -27.87
N ALA A 448 14.72 -31.02 -28.27
CA ALA A 448 15.04 -31.30 -29.67
C ALA A 448 13.78 -31.63 -30.51
N LEU A 449 12.80 -32.33 -29.92
CA LEU A 449 11.54 -32.66 -30.61
C LEU A 449 10.61 -31.45 -30.75
N GLY A 450 10.59 -30.53 -29.78
CA GLY A 450 9.82 -29.29 -29.87
C GLY A 450 10.26 -28.37 -31.02
N LEU A 451 11.57 -28.35 -31.31
CA LEU A 451 12.13 -27.53 -32.39
C LEU A 451 11.80 -28.07 -33.79
N LEU A 452 11.69 -29.40 -33.94
CA LEU A 452 11.33 -30.03 -35.22
C LEU A 452 9.86 -29.81 -35.59
N VAL A 453 8.95 -29.80 -34.61
CA VAL A 453 7.51 -29.58 -34.85
C VAL A 453 7.22 -28.13 -35.27
N SER A 454 7.93 -27.17 -34.68
CA SER A 454 7.75 -25.74 -35.01
C SER A 454 8.25 -25.39 -36.41
N VAL A 455 9.36 -25.99 -36.87
CA VAL A 455 9.83 -25.87 -38.27
C VAL A 455 8.85 -26.52 -39.26
N GLY A 456 8.24 -27.65 -38.89
CA GLY A 456 7.23 -28.33 -39.71
C GLY A 456 5.96 -27.49 -39.93
N LEU A 457 5.44 -26.86 -38.88
CA LEU A 457 4.24 -26.03 -38.95
C LEU A 457 4.47 -24.73 -39.73
N ALA A 458 5.63 -24.08 -39.57
CA ALA A 458 6.00 -22.92 -40.37
C ALA A 458 6.11 -23.27 -41.88
N SER A 459 6.66 -24.44 -42.19
CA SER A 459 6.80 -24.94 -43.57
C SER A 459 5.44 -25.24 -44.23
N ALA A 460 4.48 -25.77 -43.46
CA ALA A 460 3.13 -26.06 -43.95
C ALA A 460 2.31 -24.78 -44.19
N ALA A 461 2.42 -23.79 -43.30
CA ALA A 461 1.77 -22.50 -43.43
C ALA A 461 2.30 -21.72 -44.65
N TRP A 462 3.60 -21.80 -44.92
CA TRP A 462 4.22 -21.17 -46.09
C TRP A 462 3.75 -21.79 -47.42
N ARG A 463 3.58 -23.12 -47.48
CA ARG A 463 3.06 -23.79 -48.70
C ARG A 463 1.61 -23.42 -49.00
N ARG A 464 0.76 -23.25 -47.99
CA ARG A 464 -0.64 -22.82 -48.18
C ARG A 464 -0.75 -21.40 -48.75
N ARG A 465 0.21 -20.50 -48.47
CA ARG A 465 0.22 -19.15 -49.05
C ARG A 465 0.64 -19.10 -50.52
N ARG A 466 1.27 -20.15 -51.06
CA ARG A 466 1.66 -20.21 -52.49
C ARG A 466 0.60 -20.82 -53.41
N ALA A 467 -0.41 -21.50 -52.87
CA ALA A 467 -1.54 -21.96 -53.66
C ALA A 467 -2.55 -20.82 -53.82
N GLY A 468 -2.27 -19.91 -54.75
CA GLY A 468 -3.22 -18.87 -55.16
C GLY A 468 -4.45 -19.45 -55.86
N PRO A 469 -5.58 -18.73 -55.87
CA PRO A 469 -6.82 -19.21 -56.47
C PRO A 469 -6.70 -19.25 -58.00
N HIS A 470 -6.82 -20.44 -58.58
CA HIS A 470 -7.07 -20.58 -60.02
C HIS A 470 -8.48 -20.05 -60.33
N SER A 471 -8.54 -18.94 -61.05
CA SER A 471 -9.76 -18.43 -61.68
C SER A 471 -10.14 -19.35 -62.83
N ASN A 472 -11.30 -20.00 -62.73
CA ASN A 472 -11.93 -20.67 -63.87
C ASN A 472 -12.57 -19.62 -64.80
N SER A 473 -12.17 -19.66 -66.07
CA SER A 473 -12.92 -19.14 -67.22
C SER A 473 -13.51 -20.32 -67.97
#